data_AF-A0A7W8PCN7-F1
#
_entry.id   AF-A0A7W8PCN7-F1
#
_cell.length_a   1.000
_cell.length_b   1.000
_cell.length_c   1.000
_cell.angle_alpha   90.00
_cell.angle_beta   90.00
_cell.angle_gamma   90.00
#
_symmetry.space_group_name_H-M   'P 1'
#
loop_
_entity.id
_entity.type
_entity.pdbx_description
1 polymer ?
#
loop_
_entity_poly.entity_id
_entity_poly.type
_entity_poly.pdbx_seq_one_letter_code
_entity_poly.pdbx_strand_id
1 'polypeptide(L)'
;MSYNYQIGQVLTFDVYPAPVLGNNFQNATVQGILNQESANQVIDTVGMHIKVWPWLEAQGTPNDPSQYNYIKIRTQSGSVTALGMPWINESTIRASTSQTITALIGNVTAGDIQGVQNALISNGYTAIDVSISSS
;
A
#
# COMPACT_ATOMS: atom_id res chain seq x y z
N MET A 1 -17.34 -8.38 3.98
CA MET A 1 -16.75 -8.39 2.63
C MET A 1 -15.28 -8.18 2.82
N SER A 2 -14.44 -9.09 2.35
CA SER A 2 -12.98 -8.98 2.47
C SER A 2 -12.44 -7.91 1.52
N TYR A 3 -11.40 -7.19 1.95
CA TYR A 3 -10.77 -6.16 1.12
C TYR A 3 -10.02 -6.81 -0.05
N ASN A 4 -10.17 -6.24 -1.25
CA ASN A 4 -9.47 -6.72 -2.43
C ASN A 4 -8.10 -6.04 -2.56
N TYR A 5 -7.05 -6.70 -2.09
CA TYR A 5 -5.67 -6.20 -2.17
C TYR A 5 -5.14 -6.27 -3.61
N GLN A 6 -4.62 -5.16 -4.13
CA GLN A 6 -3.97 -5.12 -5.45
C GLN A 6 -2.46 -4.92 -5.32
N ILE A 7 -1.69 -5.67 -6.12
CA ILE A 7 -0.23 -5.51 -6.18
C ILE A 7 0.11 -4.13 -6.76
N GLY A 8 1.07 -3.44 -6.14
CA GLY A 8 1.48 -2.08 -6.49
C GLY A 8 0.69 -0.98 -5.78
N GLN A 9 -0.39 -1.32 -5.07
CA GLN A 9 -1.19 -0.35 -4.35
C GLN A 9 -0.48 0.11 -3.08
N VAL A 10 -0.60 1.40 -2.76
CA VAL A 10 -0.12 1.99 -1.52
C VAL A 10 -1.30 2.08 -0.55
N LEU A 11 -1.17 1.45 0.61
CA LEU A 11 -2.21 1.35 1.63
C LEU A 11 -1.72 1.92 2.96
N THR A 12 -2.62 2.57 3.67
CA THR A 12 -2.47 2.90 5.08
C THR A 12 -3.52 2.14 5.88
N PHE A 13 -3.13 1.40 6.91
CA PHE A 13 -4.04 0.56 7.69
C PHE A 13 -3.48 0.24 9.09
N ASP A 14 -4.38 -0.23 9.94
CA ASP A 14 -4.06 -0.76 11.25
C ASP A 14 -4.12 -2.28 11.27
N VAL A 15 -3.39 -2.88 12.21
CA VAL A 15 -3.35 -4.32 12.45
C VAL A 15 -3.88 -4.65 13.84
N TYR A 16 -4.30 -5.90 14.02
CA TYR A 16 -4.83 -6.40 15.27
C TYR A 16 -4.18 -7.74 15.63
N PRO A 17 -3.55 -7.87 16.82
CA PRO A 17 -3.35 -6.87 17.86
C PRO A 17 -2.09 -6.01 17.60
N ALA A 18 -2.28 -4.69 17.67
CA ALA A 18 -1.25 -3.67 17.46
C ALA A 18 0.03 -3.86 18.32
N PRO A 19 -0.05 -4.25 19.61
CA PRO A 19 1.14 -4.48 20.44
C PRO A 19 2.08 -5.60 19.96
N VAL A 20 1.57 -6.56 19.18
CA VAL A 20 2.35 -7.71 18.68
C VAL A 20 2.89 -7.46 17.28
N LEU A 21 2.07 -6.86 16.42
CA LEU A 21 2.36 -6.68 15.00
C LEU A 21 2.97 -5.29 14.67
N GLY A 22 2.94 -4.37 15.64
CA GLY A 22 3.30 -2.96 15.46
C GLY A 22 2.08 -2.09 15.20
N ASN A 23 2.31 -0.77 15.14
CA ASN A 23 1.27 0.22 14.92
C ASN A 23 1.45 0.95 13.57
N ASN A 24 0.32 1.39 13.00
CA ASN A 24 0.25 2.40 11.94
C ASN A 24 1.11 2.07 10.71
N PHE A 25 0.72 1.06 9.93
CA PHE A 25 1.32 0.84 8.62
C PHE A 25 0.90 1.98 7.71
N GLN A 26 1.72 3.02 7.61
CA GLN A 26 1.49 4.17 6.75
C GLN A 26 2.22 4.00 5.42
N ASN A 27 1.53 4.32 4.33
CA ASN A 27 2.04 4.27 2.95
C ASN A 27 2.76 2.94 2.62
N ALA A 28 2.23 1.82 3.11
CA ALA A 28 2.76 0.50 2.85
C ALA A 28 2.39 0.08 1.42
N THR A 29 3.39 -0.26 0.61
CA THR A 29 3.16 -0.73 -0.76
C THR A 29 2.97 -2.23 -0.78
N VAL A 30 1.85 -2.72 -1.32
CA VAL A 30 1.59 -4.15 -1.52
C VAL A 30 2.48 -4.68 -2.65
N GLN A 31 3.40 -5.59 -2.32
CA GLN A 31 4.32 -6.20 -3.28
C GLN A 31 3.82 -7.53 -3.84
N GLY A 32 2.93 -8.21 -3.12
CA GLY A 32 2.43 -9.53 -3.52
C GLY A 32 1.43 -10.09 -2.54
N ILE A 33 0.63 -11.03 -3.03
CA ILE A 33 -0.22 -11.90 -2.21
C ILE A 33 0.47 -13.26 -2.15
N LEU A 34 0.66 -13.77 -0.94
CA LEU A 34 1.45 -14.97 -0.65
C LEU A 34 0.58 -16.02 0.06
N ASN A 35 0.90 -17.29 -0.18
CA ASN A 35 0.48 -18.39 0.68
C ASN A 35 1.37 -18.45 1.94
N GLN A 36 1.00 -19.31 2.90
CA GLN A 36 1.75 -19.46 4.15
C GLN A 36 3.20 -19.85 3.92
N GLU A 37 3.50 -20.80 3.02
CA GLU A 37 4.87 -21.25 2.74
C GLU A 37 5.76 -20.10 2.26
N SER A 38 5.28 -19.30 1.30
CA SER A 38 6.02 -18.14 0.77
C SER A 38 6.13 -17.01 1.80
N ALA A 39 5.09 -16.79 2.61
CA ALA A 39 5.14 -15.82 3.70
C ALA A 39 6.11 -16.25 4.80
N ASN A 40 6.27 -17.56 5.02
CA ASN A 40 7.19 -18.12 6.01
C ASN A 40 8.66 -17.86 5.68
N GLN A 41 8.96 -17.58 4.40
CA GLN A 41 10.30 -17.13 3.97
C GLN A 41 10.60 -15.67 4.36
N VAL A 42 9.57 -14.90 4.72
CA VAL A 42 9.68 -13.47 5.08
C VAL A 42 9.54 -13.26 6.58
N ILE A 43 8.57 -13.93 7.20
CA ILE A 43 8.29 -13.87 8.64
C ILE A 43 8.08 -15.28 9.20
N ASP A 44 8.25 -15.48 10.51
CA ASP A 44 7.78 -16.70 11.16
C ASP A 44 6.25 -16.68 11.25
N THR A 45 5.58 -17.23 10.24
CA THR A 45 4.11 -17.19 10.12
C THR A 45 3.41 -17.96 11.23
N VAL A 46 3.98 -19.09 11.65
CA VAL A 46 3.41 -19.97 12.68
C VAL A 46 3.59 -19.32 14.05
N GLY A 47 4.80 -18.87 14.37
CA GLY A 47 5.09 -18.18 15.63
C GLY A 47 4.29 -16.88 15.77
N MET A 48 4.10 -16.14 14.68
CA MET A 48 3.25 -14.95 14.69
C MET A 48 1.76 -15.30 14.83
N HIS A 49 1.26 -16.32 14.13
CA HIS A 49 -0.14 -16.76 14.29
C HIS A 49 -0.46 -17.13 15.74
N ILE A 50 0.40 -17.90 16.41
CA ILE A 50 0.21 -18.26 17.83
C ILE A 50 0.07 -17.01 18.73
N LYS A 51 0.83 -15.96 18.45
CA LYS A 51 0.80 -14.70 19.20
C LYS A 51 -0.37 -13.79 18.85
N VAL A 52 -1.07 -14.02 17.75
CA VAL A 52 -2.14 -13.14 17.24
C VAL A 52 -3.50 -13.83 17.36
N TRP A 53 -3.53 -15.16 17.30
CA TRP A 53 -4.72 -16.00 17.32
C TRP A 53 -5.73 -15.70 18.44
N PRO A 54 -5.33 -15.49 19.72
CA PRO A 54 -6.27 -15.21 20.80
C PRO A 54 -7.17 -13.97 20.57
N TRP A 55 -6.72 -13.06 19.70
CA TRP A 55 -7.44 -11.85 19.35
C TRP A 55 -8.30 -12.03 18.08
N LEU A 56 -7.98 -13.00 17.22
CA LEU A 56 -8.67 -13.24 15.96
C LEU A 56 -9.80 -14.26 16.05
N GLU A 57 -9.83 -15.07 17.12
CA GLU A 57 -10.88 -16.07 17.35
C GLU A 57 -12.29 -15.44 17.30
N ALA A 58 -12.45 -14.25 17.89
CA ALA A 58 -13.71 -13.51 17.89
C ALA A 58 -14.19 -13.10 16.48
N GLN A 59 -13.31 -13.11 15.48
CA GLN A 59 -13.60 -12.74 14.10
C GLN A 59 -13.90 -13.97 13.21
N GLY A 60 -13.87 -15.18 13.78
CA GLY A 60 -14.08 -16.42 13.03
C GLY A 60 -12.95 -16.77 12.06
N THR A 61 -11.74 -16.22 12.30
CA THR A 61 -10.54 -16.59 11.54
C THR A 61 -10.25 -18.08 11.77
N PRO A 62 -9.74 -18.85 10.80
CA PRO A 62 -9.34 -20.23 11.05
C PRO A 62 -8.12 -20.33 11.98
N ASN A 63 -8.09 -21.33 12.86
CA ASN A 63 -6.96 -21.60 13.75
C ASN A 63 -5.79 -22.30 13.04
N ASP A 64 -5.61 -22.03 11.76
CA ASP A 64 -4.57 -22.62 10.95
C ASP A 64 -3.98 -21.53 10.03
N PRO A 65 -2.69 -21.17 10.22
CA PRO A 65 -2.04 -20.14 9.40
C PRO A 65 -1.94 -20.52 7.92
N SER A 66 -2.12 -21.79 7.55
CA SER A 66 -2.14 -22.25 6.16
C SER A 66 -3.48 -22.00 5.45
N GLN A 67 -4.55 -21.71 6.20
CA GLN A 67 -5.91 -21.57 5.66
C GLN A 67 -6.27 -20.14 5.23
N TYR A 68 -5.31 -19.21 5.28
CA TYR A 68 -5.51 -17.84 4.80
C TYR A 68 -4.27 -17.31 4.08
N ASN A 69 -4.49 -16.24 3.32
CA ASN A 69 -3.44 -15.60 2.54
C ASN A 69 -2.75 -14.49 3.34
N TYR A 70 -1.54 -14.16 2.88
CA TYR A 70 -0.71 -13.11 3.43
C TYR A 70 -0.49 -12.05 2.36
N ILE A 71 -0.29 -10.80 2.78
CA ILE A 71 0.22 -9.75 1.91
C ILE A 71 1.68 -9.48 2.25
N LYS A 72 2.52 -9.43 1.22
CA LYS A 72 3.88 -8.91 1.32
C LYS A 72 3.81 -7.41 1.12
N ILE A 73 4.31 -6.65 2.08
CA ILE A 73 4.32 -5.19 2.01
C ILE A 73 5.72 -4.64 2.15
N ARG A 74 5.95 -3.50 1.53
CA ARG A 74 7.10 -2.64 1.81
C ARG A 74 6.59 -1.44 2.61
N THR A 75 7.09 -1.26 3.83
CA THR A 75 6.75 -0.12 4.69
C THR A 75 7.35 1.18 4.12
N GLN A 76 6.88 2.33 4.61
CA GLN A 76 7.45 3.63 4.25
C GLN A 76 8.95 3.74 4.56
N SER A 77 9.44 3.03 5.57
CA SER A 77 10.88 2.95 5.89
C SER A 77 11.70 2.14 4.89
N GLY A 78 11.05 1.48 3.91
CA GLY A 78 11.69 0.60 2.93
C GLY A 78 11.86 -0.85 3.39
N SER A 79 11.50 -1.17 4.64
CA SER A 79 11.54 -2.53 5.17
C SER A 79 10.46 -3.40 4.51
N VAL A 80 10.80 -4.65 4.21
CA VAL A 80 9.87 -5.62 3.63
C VAL A 80 9.42 -6.57 4.72
N THR A 81 8.11 -6.78 4.83
CA THR A 81 7.51 -7.71 5.77
C THR A 81 6.27 -8.37 5.16
N ALA A 82 5.70 -9.35 5.83
CA ALA A 82 4.43 -9.96 5.45
C ALA A 82 3.43 -9.88 6.61
N LEU A 83 2.14 -9.82 6.28
CA LEU A 83 1.05 -9.81 7.24
C LEU A 83 -0.06 -10.74 6.76
N GLY A 84 -0.63 -11.53 7.66
CA GLY A 84 -1.85 -12.27 7.36
C GLY A 84 -2.97 -11.29 7.05
N MET A 85 -3.74 -11.55 5.99
CA MET A 85 -4.94 -10.77 5.69
C MET A 85 -5.90 -10.65 6.88
N PRO A 86 -6.20 -11.70 7.67
CA PRO A 86 -7.10 -11.56 8.83
C PRO A 86 -6.50 -10.70 9.96
N TRP A 87 -5.21 -10.39 9.93
CA TRP A 87 -4.55 -9.58 10.95
C TRP A 87 -4.75 -8.08 10.69
N ILE A 88 -5.23 -7.72 9.51
CA ILE A 88 -5.43 -6.33 9.08
C ILE A 88 -6.85 -5.92 9.41
N ASN A 89 -7.00 -4.78 10.08
CA ASN A 89 -8.32 -4.20 10.26
C ASN A 89 -8.79 -3.56 8.96
N GLU A 90 -9.57 -4.30 8.19
CA GLU A 90 -10.04 -3.85 6.87
C GLU A 90 -10.84 -2.54 6.91
N SER A 91 -11.50 -2.22 8.03
CA SER A 91 -12.25 -0.97 8.20
C SER A 91 -11.37 0.29 8.23
N THR A 92 -10.09 0.14 8.59
CA THR A 92 -9.13 1.23 8.65
C THR A 92 -8.31 1.39 7.38
N ILE A 93 -8.47 0.48 6.39
CA ILE A 93 -7.74 0.58 5.13
C ILE A 93 -8.09 1.89 4.41
N ARG A 94 -7.04 2.62 4.06
CA ARG A 94 -7.05 3.82 3.22
C ARG A 94 -6.08 3.62 2.07
N ALA A 95 -6.61 3.50 0.87
CA ALA A 95 -5.80 3.42 -0.33
C ALA A 95 -5.30 4.81 -0.74
N SER A 96 -3.99 4.97 -0.81
CA SER A 96 -3.36 6.14 -1.42
C SER A 96 -3.29 5.92 -2.93
N THR A 97 -4.19 6.53 -3.68
CA THR A 97 -4.12 6.54 -5.15
C THR A 97 -3.39 7.80 -5.61
N SER A 98 -2.15 7.67 -6.10
CA SER A 98 -1.53 8.74 -6.89
C SER A 98 -2.15 8.74 -8.28
N GLN A 99 -2.89 9.78 -8.62
CA GLN A 99 -3.48 9.94 -9.95
C GLN A 99 -2.69 11.01 -10.71
N THR A 100 -2.31 10.71 -11.95
CA THR A 100 -1.61 11.65 -12.83
C THR A 100 -2.62 12.22 -13.82
N ILE A 101 -2.65 13.55 -13.93
CA ILE A 101 -3.41 14.25 -14.97
C ILE A 101 -2.44 14.58 -16.11
N THR A 102 -2.73 14.11 -17.31
CA THR A 102 -2.00 14.50 -18.52
C THR A 102 -2.81 15.53 -19.30
N ALA A 103 -2.28 16.74 -19.41
CA ALA A 103 -2.87 17.81 -20.21
C ALA A 103 -2.03 18.05 -21.47
N LEU A 104 -2.68 18.08 -22.65
CA LEU A 104 -2.03 18.39 -23.92
C LEU A 104 -2.35 19.84 -24.32
N ILE A 105 -1.31 20.65 -24.51
CA ILE A 105 -1.43 22.05 -24.91
C ILE A 105 -0.78 22.19 -26.30
N GLY A 106 -1.57 22.56 -27.31
CA GLY A 106 -1.09 22.74 -28.68
C GLY A 106 -0.47 24.12 -28.92
N ASN A 107 0.34 24.23 -29.98
CA ASN A 107 0.97 25.47 -30.45
C ASN A 107 1.87 26.17 -29.42
N VAL A 108 2.62 25.39 -28.64
CA VAL A 108 3.54 25.90 -27.62
C VAL A 108 4.97 25.98 -28.12
N THR A 109 5.74 26.91 -27.55
CA THR A 109 7.18 27.07 -27.74
C THR A 109 7.93 26.71 -26.45
N ALA A 110 9.26 26.57 -26.52
CA ALA A 110 10.08 26.32 -25.34
C ALA A 110 9.95 27.41 -24.25
N GLY A 111 9.59 28.64 -24.63
CA GLY A 111 9.34 29.74 -23.69
C GLY A 111 8.07 29.55 -22.86
N ASP A 112 7.09 28.78 -23.35
CA ASP A 112 5.80 28.60 -22.69
C ASP A 112 5.86 27.58 -21.54
N ILE A 113 6.90 26.73 -21.50
CA ILE A 113 7.10 25.72 -20.45
C ILE A 113 7.09 26.38 -19.06
N GLN A 114 7.85 27.45 -18.87
CA GLN A 114 7.91 28.14 -17.59
C GLN A 114 6.57 28.79 -17.21
N GLY A 115 5.83 29.31 -18.19
CA GLY A 115 4.50 29.87 -17.96
C GLY A 115 3.51 28.81 -17.47
N VAL A 116 3.47 27.66 -18.14
CA VAL A 116 2.63 26.52 -17.75
C VAL A 116 3.05 25.97 -16.39
N GLN A 117 4.35 25.82 -16.15
CA GLN A 117 4.89 25.32 -14.89
C GLN A 117 4.51 26.25 -13.73
N ASN A 118 4.70 27.57 -13.89
CA ASN A 118 4.35 28.57 -12.88
C ASN A 118 2.85 28.61 -12.60
N ALA A 119 2.01 28.48 -13.62
CA ALA A 119 0.57 28.42 -13.45
C ALA A 119 0.15 27.19 -12.62
N LEU A 120 0.73 26.02 -12.88
CA LEU A 120 0.43 24.80 -12.13
C LEU A 120 0.92 24.89 -10.67
N ILE A 121 2.12 25.43 -10.45
CA ILE A 121 2.66 25.65 -9.10
C ILE A 121 1.78 26.65 -8.32
N SER A 122 1.35 27.74 -8.97
CA SER A 122 0.46 28.73 -8.35
C SER A 122 -0.91 28.13 -7.97
N ASN A 123 -1.31 27.02 -8.58
CA ASN A 123 -2.54 26.29 -8.25
C ASN A 123 -2.30 25.14 -7.26
N GLY A 124 -1.08 25.00 -6.72
CA GLY A 124 -0.75 24.02 -5.68
C GLY A 124 -0.25 22.66 -6.18
N TYR A 125 -0.02 22.50 -7.49
CA TYR A 125 0.58 21.28 -8.02
C TYR A 125 2.12 21.34 -7.89
N THR A 126 2.68 20.48 -7.03
CA THR A 126 4.11 20.48 -6.69
C THR A 126 4.92 19.38 -7.39
N ALA A 127 4.26 18.32 -7.84
CA ALA A 127 4.87 17.20 -8.58
C ALA A 127 4.44 17.27 -10.05
N ILE A 128 5.01 18.22 -10.79
CA ILE A 128 4.69 18.47 -12.20
C ILE A 128 5.88 18.13 -13.09
N ASP A 129 5.61 17.47 -14.22
CA ASP A 129 6.56 17.26 -15.30
C ASP A 129 5.97 17.91 -16.57
N VAL A 130 6.67 18.90 -17.12
CA VAL A 130 6.25 19.65 -18.30
C VAL A 130 7.36 19.54 -19.34
N SER A 131 7.09 18.82 -20.42
CA SER A 131 8.04 18.60 -21.51
C SER A 131 7.38 18.87 -22.87
N ILE A 132 8.20 19.27 -23.84
CA ILE A 132 7.77 19.41 -25.23
C ILE A 132 8.14 18.12 -25.97
N SER A 133 7.16 17.52 -26.62
CA SER A 133 7.38 16.49 -27.64
C SER A 133 7.16 17.12 -29.00
N SER A 134 8.18 17.07 -29.86
CA SER A 134 8.05 17.36 -31.29
C SER A 134 7.53 16.09 -31.97
N SER A 135 6.31 16.15 -32.50
CA SER A 135 5.72 15.16 -33.41
C SER A 135 6.47 15.10 -34.74
#